data_AF-A0A5J4UZ58-F1
#
_entry.id   AF-A0A5J4UZ58-F1
#
_cell.length_a   1.000
_cell.length_b   1.000
_cell.length_c   1.000
_cell.angle_alpha   90.00
_cell.angle_beta   90.00
_cell.angle_gamma   90.00
#
_symmetry.space_group_name_H-M   'P 1'
#
loop_
_entity.id
_entity.type
_entity.pdbx_description
1 polymer ?
#
loop_
_entity_poly.entity_id
_entity_poly.type
_entity_poly.pdbx_seq_one_letter_code
_entity_poly.pdbx_strand_id
1 'polypeptide(L)'
;MATLNGEIALPRSFQYVNSANVTINKPNHKAEVTINRKFFKPCLRTLVLELHEKNKVDNIVTFEFDIGSSNPTIEYLNSENIIFQFPYSLLKDLDQSDEWEISIYESRKREQTNWFSIQPAVYVIIPEQPGDDKSGGKSSKIDIKIIFRIVVLIDMFVIAVIIIFINVITCFKSKDRKHSDLRHKESEYTKMDIEISSLAE
;
A
#
# COMPACT_ATOMS: atom_id res chain seq x y z
N MET A 1 29.64 19.21 -33.74
CA MET A 1 29.07 20.48 -33.21
C MET A 1 27.97 20.89 -34.17
N ALA A 2 26.71 20.91 -33.74
CA ALA A 2 25.60 21.19 -34.65
C ALA A 2 25.28 22.70 -34.63
N THR A 3 25.38 23.34 -35.79
CA THR A 3 25.06 24.76 -35.99
C THR A 3 23.69 24.87 -36.65
N LEU A 4 22.82 25.73 -36.12
CA LEU A 4 21.59 26.14 -36.82
C LEU A 4 21.83 27.56 -37.31
N ASN A 5 21.75 27.80 -38.62
CA ASN A 5 21.94 29.11 -39.24
C ASN A 5 23.26 29.83 -38.87
N GLY A 6 24.36 29.08 -38.69
CA GLY A 6 25.68 29.66 -38.40
C GLY A 6 25.88 30.10 -36.95
N GLU A 7 24.85 30.02 -36.10
CA GLU A 7 25.00 30.22 -34.65
C GLU A 7 25.32 28.89 -33.96
N ILE A 8 26.21 28.95 -32.96
CA ILE A 8 26.48 27.83 -32.07
C ILE A 8 25.19 27.55 -31.31
N ALA A 9 24.52 26.44 -31.63
CA ALA A 9 23.36 26.01 -30.88
C ALA A 9 23.82 25.71 -29.44
N LEU A 10 23.32 26.50 -28.49
CA LEU A 10 23.53 26.27 -27.06
C LEU A 10 23.22 24.80 -26.73
N PRO A 11 24.03 24.14 -25.87
CA PRO A 11 23.69 22.81 -25.39
C PRO A 11 22.28 22.87 -24.83
N ARG A 12 21.40 22.03 -25.37
CA ARG A 12 20.04 21.93 -24.84
C ARG A 12 20.17 21.50 -23.38
N SER A 13 19.65 22.31 -22.46
CA SER A 13 19.70 22.03 -21.03
C SER A 13 19.15 20.63 -20.75
N PHE A 14 19.82 19.89 -19.86
CA PHE A 14 19.36 18.59 -19.42
C PHE A 14 17.94 18.69 -18.86
N GLN A 15 17.20 17.64 -19.12
CA GLN A 15 15.78 17.54 -18.88
C GLN A 15 15.54 17.17 -17.43
N TYR A 16 15.38 18.17 -16.55
CA TYR A 16 15.23 17.93 -15.11
C TYR A 16 13.75 17.91 -14.68
N VAL A 17 13.33 16.83 -14.03
CA VAL A 17 12.07 16.71 -13.29
C VAL A 17 12.26 17.43 -11.96
N ASN A 18 11.53 18.54 -11.75
CA ASN A 18 11.66 19.32 -10.51
C ASN A 18 10.79 18.74 -9.39
N SER A 19 9.60 18.25 -9.73
CA SER A 19 8.74 17.50 -8.82
C SER A 19 7.77 16.63 -9.61
N ALA A 20 7.29 15.58 -8.96
CA ALA A 20 6.24 14.72 -9.47
C ALA A 20 5.26 14.34 -8.36
N ASN A 21 4.00 14.15 -8.72
CA ASN A 21 2.96 13.62 -7.85
C ASN A 21 2.30 12.43 -8.54
N VAL A 22 1.99 11.38 -7.77
CA VAL A 22 1.27 10.22 -8.26
C VAL A 22 0.02 10.02 -7.41
N THR A 23 -1.13 9.97 -8.07
CA THR A 23 -2.43 9.76 -7.45
C THR A 23 -3.08 8.53 -8.04
N ILE A 24 -3.51 7.59 -7.20
CA ILE A 24 -4.19 6.37 -7.61
C ILE A 24 -5.61 6.43 -7.07
N ASN A 25 -6.58 6.55 -7.97
CA ASN A 25 -8.00 6.55 -7.67
C ASN A 25 -8.60 5.19 -8.07
N LYS A 26 -8.63 4.25 -7.12
CA LYS A 26 -9.18 2.90 -7.34
C LYS A 26 -10.67 2.93 -7.74
N PRO A 27 -11.55 3.70 -7.08
CA PRO A 27 -12.96 3.79 -7.47
C PRO A 27 -13.17 4.22 -8.92
N ASN A 28 -12.45 5.26 -9.37
CA ASN A 28 -12.56 5.78 -10.72
C ASN A 28 -11.73 4.99 -11.74
N HIS A 29 -11.09 3.89 -11.30
CA HIS A 29 -10.21 3.07 -12.11
C HIS A 29 -9.10 3.85 -12.83
N LYS A 30 -8.63 4.95 -12.24
CA LYS A 30 -7.70 5.90 -12.86
C LYS A 30 -6.48 6.12 -11.98
N ALA A 31 -5.33 6.26 -12.63
CA ALA A 31 -4.13 6.82 -12.06
C ALA A 31 -3.80 8.14 -12.76
N GLU A 32 -3.29 9.08 -11.98
CA GLU A 32 -2.84 10.38 -12.44
C GLU A 32 -1.39 10.59 -12.01
N VAL A 33 -0.56 10.96 -12.97
CA VAL A 33 0.83 11.33 -12.74
C VAL A 33 1.03 12.75 -13.20
N THR A 34 1.32 13.64 -12.26
CA THR A 34 1.56 15.05 -12.52
C THR A 34 3.04 15.32 -12.40
N ILE A 35 3.67 15.76 -13.49
CA ILE A 35 5.08 16.10 -13.52
C ILE A 35 5.24 17.59 -13.75
N ASN A 36 5.89 18.25 -12.79
CA ASN A 36 6.28 19.65 -12.90
C ASN A 36 7.72 19.71 -13.39
N ARG A 37 7.88 20.19 -14.61
CA ARG A 37 9.13 20.28 -15.33
C ARG A 37 9.01 21.35 -16.40
N LYS A 38 10.04 22.18 -16.57
CA LYS A 38 10.12 23.13 -17.68
C LYS A 38 10.28 22.39 -19.02
N PHE A 39 9.18 22.01 -19.65
CA PHE A 39 9.14 21.49 -21.00
C PHE A 39 9.31 22.67 -21.97
N PHE A 40 10.51 22.82 -22.50
CA PHE A 40 10.63 23.51 -23.78
C PHE A 40 9.71 22.77 -24.74
N LYS A 41 8.74 23.51 -25.31
CA LYS A 41 7.68 23.11 -26.26
C LYS A 41 7.78 21.66 -26.74
N PRO A 42 6.68 20.88 -26.75
CA PRO A 42 6.66 19.53 -27.34
C PRO A 42 6.97 19.63 -28.84
N CYS A 43 8.24 19.72 -29.20
CA CYS A 43 8.71 19.78 -30.57
C CYS A 43 8.87 18.34 -31.02
N LEU A 44 7.82 17.72 -31.58
CA LEU A 44 7.88 16.46 -32.35
C LEU A 44 8.75 15.35 -31.74
N ARG A 45 8.73 15.20 -30.41
CA ARG A 45 9.58 14.22 -29.71
C ARG A 45 8.71 13.21 -29.00
N THR A 46 9.08 11.95 -29.18
CA THR A 46 8.55 10.84 -28.40
C THR A 46 9.12 10.92 -26.99
N LEU A 47 8.24 11.04 -26.01
CA LEU A 47 8.56 11.09 -24.60
C LEU A 47 8.25 9.72 -23.98
N VAL A 48 9.04 9.36 -22.99
CA VAL A 48 8.87 8.14 -22.20
C VAL A 48 8.68 8.57 -20.75
N LEU A 49 7.55 8.19 -20.18
CA LEU A 49 7.30 8.21 -18.74
C LEU A 49 7.68 6.83 -18.20
N GLU A 50 8.56 6.79 -17.22
CA GLU A 50 8.99 5.56 -16.56
C GLU A 50 8.72 5.64 -15.07
N LEU A 51 8.13 4.58 -14.52
CA LEU A 51 7.90 4.40 -13.08
C LEU A 51 8.44 3.04 -12.66
N HIS A 52 9.11 2.98 -11.53
CA HIS A 52 9.47 1.73 -10.86
C HIS A 52 9.54 1.92 -9.35
N GLU A 53 9.54 0.83 -8.59
CA GLU A 53 9.80 0.89 -7.16
C GLU A 53 11.27 1.27 -6.92
N LYS A 54 11.53 2.17 -5.96
CA LYS A 54 12.88 2.68 -5.70
C LYS A 54 13.88 1.58 -5.34
N ASN A 55 13.43 0.57 -4.61
CA ASN A 55 14.26 -0.55 -4.17
C ASN A 55 14.12 -1.81 -5.03
N LYS A 56 13.27 -1.78 -6.08
CA LYS A 56 13.06 -2.90 -6.99
C LYS A 56 12.98 -2.40 -8.43
N VAL A 57 14.09 -2.49 -9.14
CA VAL A 57 14.20 -2.05 -10.54
C VAL A 57 13.59 -3.09 -11.52
N ASP A 58 13.20 -4.27 -11.03
CA ASP A 58 12.69 -5.34 -11.88
C ASP A 58 11.26 -5.06 -12.40
N ASN A 59 10.48 -4.28 -11.65
CA ASN A 59 9.11 -3.92 -12.03
C ASN A 59 9.09 -2.50 -12.59
N ILE A 60 9.26 -2.40 -13.90
CA ILE A 60 9.26 -1.12 -14.62
C ILE A 60 7.97 -0.98 -15.42
N VAL A 61 7.27 0.13 -15.21
CA VAL A 61 6.16 0.56 -16.04
C VAL A 61 6.64 1.70 -16.92
N THR A 62 6.55 1.51 -18.24
CA THR A 62 6.92 2.53 -19.23
C THR A 62 5.72 2.91 -20.10
N PHE A 63 5.55 4.20 -20.32
CA PHE A 63 4.59 4.76 -21.26
C PHE A 63 5.34 5.61 -22.27
N GLU A 64 5.36 5.19 -23.52
CA GLU A 64 5.92 5.97 -24.62
C GLU A 64 4.78 6.70 -25.35
N PHE A 65 4.94 7.99 -25.57
CA PHE A 65 3.90 8.82 -26.19
C PHE A 65 4.50 9.92 -27.06
N ASP A 66 3.79 10.20 -28.15
CA ASP A 66 4.04 11.31 -29.05
C ASP A 66 2.85 12.29 -29.04
N ILE A 67 2.92 13.33 -29.87
CA ILE A 67 1.87 14.35 -29.98
C ILE A 67 0.52 13.77 -30.45
N GLY A 68 0.51 12.57 -31.03
CA GLY A 68 -0.67 11.89 -31.56
C GLY A 68 -1.19 10.75 -30.69
N SER A 69 -0.53 10.43 -29.57
CA SER A 69 -0.91 9.28 -28.76
C SER A 69 -2.26 9.50 -28.07
N SER A 70 -3.13 8.50 -28.18
CA SER A 70 -4.42 8.49 -27.49
C SER A 70 -4.32 7.94 -26.06
N ASN A 71 -3.20 7.32 -25.68
CA ASN A 71 -2.98 6.70 -24.37
C ASN A 71 -1.49 6.75 -23.97
N PRO A 72 -1.14 7.20 -22.75
CA PRO A 72 -2.01 7.80 -21.72
C PRO A 72 -2.71 9.07 -22.23
N THR A 73 -3.85 9.44 -21.63
CA THR A 73 -4.45 10.76 -21.89
C THR A 73 -3.52 11.81 -21.30
N ILE A 74 -3.08 12.75 -22.12
CA ILE A 74 -2.12 13.78 -21.72
C ILE A 74 -2.82 15.13 -21.68
N GLU A 75 -2.84 15.74 -20.50
CA GLU A 75 -3.29 17.12 -20.34
C GLU A 75 -2.07 18.01 -20.12
N TYR A 76 -1.79 18.86 -21.11
CA TYR A 76 -0.78 19.90 -20.99
C TYR A 76 -1.41 21.12 -20.31
N LEU A 77 -1.14 21.29 -19.01
CA LEU A 77 -1.63 22.47 -18.28
C LEU A 77 -0.90 23.73 -18.73
N ASN A 78 0.42 23.64 -18.95
CA ASN A 78 1.27 24.70 -19.47
C ASN A 78 2.61 24.11 -19.96
N SER A 79 3.58 24.95 -20.33
CA SER A 79 4.93 24.50 -20.69
C SER A 79 5.72 23.90 -19.53
N GLU A 80 5.18 23.88 -18.32
CA GLU A 80 5.87 23.49 -17.10
C GLU A 80 5.22 22.30 -16.38
N ASN A 81 4.01 21.91 -16.73
CA ASN A 81 3.22 20.91 -16.01
C ASN A 81 2.51 20.01 -17.03
N ILE A 82 2.79 18.71 -16.95
CA ILE A 82 2.10 17.68 -17.73
C ILE A 82 1.41 16.73 -16.78
N ILE A 83 0.15 16.41 -17.09
CA ILE A 83 -0.63 15.41 -16.40
C ILE A 83 -0.82 14.21 -17.33
N PHE A 84 -0.45 13.03 -16.84
CA PHE A 84 -0.73 11.75 -17.48
C PHE A 84 -1.85 11.06 -16.75
N GLN A 85 -2.91 10.72 -17.49
CA GLN A 85 -4.03 9.94 -16.98
C GLN A 85 -4.10 8.60 -17.70
N PHE A 86 -4.16 7.52 -16.94
CA PHE A 86 -4.26 6.17 -17.49
C PHE A 86 -4.95 5.22 -16.50
N PRO A 87 -5.43 4.06 -16.96
CA PRO A 87 -6.02 3.06 -16.06
C PRO A 87 -5.02 2.60 -15.00
N TYR A 88 -5.39 2.64 -13.71
CA TYR A 88 -4.45 2.23 -12.65
C TYR A 88 -4.04 0.75 -12.73
N SER A 89 -4.80 -0.07 -13.45
CA SER A 89 -4.45 -1.47 -13.74
C SER A 89 -3.10 -1.64 -14.43
N LEU A 90 -2.60 -0.60 -15.10
CA LEU A 90 -1.25 -0.57 -15.70
C LEU A 90 -0.14 -0.47 -14.65
N LEU A 91 -0.48 -0.20 -13.39
CA LEU A 91 0.41 -0.14 -12.24
C LEU A 91 0.27 -1.37 -11.34
N LYS A 92 -0.34 -2.46 -11.81
CA LYS A 92 -0.62 -3.66 -11.02
C LYS A 92 0.63 -4.33 -10.44
N ASP A 93 1.77 -4.16 -11.11
CA ASP A 93 3.05 -4.78 -10.77
C ASP A 93 3.90 -3.88 -9.85
N LEU A 94 3.40 -2.68 -9.52
CA LEU A 94 4.04 -1.76 -8.57
C LEU A 94 3.33 -1.79 -7.21
N ASP A 95 4.09 -2.03 -6.15
CA ASP A 95 3.60 -1.93 -4.78
C ASP A 95 3.31 -0.47 -4.42
N GLN A 96 2.03 -0.15 -4.23
CA GLN A 96 1.55 1.20 -3.93
C GLN A 96 1.88 1.64 -2.48
N SER A 97 2.40 0.75 -1.64
CA SER A 97 2.88 1.10 -0.29
C SER A 97 4.33 1.58 -0.27
N ASP A 98 5.10 1.23 -1.31
CA ASP A 98 6.52 1.58 -1.45
C ASP A 98 6.72 2.97 -2.09
N GLU A 99 7.93 3.52 -1.91
CA GLU A 99 8.36 4.72 -2.61
C GLU A 99 8.71 4.37 -4.06
N TRP A 100 8.21 5.16 -5.00
CA TRP A 100 8.42 4.99 -6.43
C TRP A 100 9.46 5.99 -6.92
N GLU A 101 10.22 5.60 -7.93
CA GLU A 101 11.02 6.51 -8.73
C GLU A 101 10.31 6.75 -10.05
N ILE A 102 10.24 8.02 -10.42
CA ILE A 102 9.60 8.46 -11.64
C ILE A 102 10.54 9.33 -12.45
N SER A 103 10.49 9.15 -13.76
CA SER A 103 11.20 9.99 -14.70
C SER A 103 10.45 10.20 -15.99
N ILE A 104 10.72 11.32 -16.65
CA ILE A 104 10.23 11.62 -17.99
C ILE A 104 11.37 12.13 -18.85
N TYR A 105 11.61 11.43 -19.95
CA TYR A 105 12.74 11.69 -20.84
C TYR A 105 12.37 11.47 -22.30
N GLU A 106 13.20 11.96 -23.20
CA GLU A 106 13.05 11.67 -24.63
C GLU A 106 13.48 10.24 -24.93
N SER A 107 12.76 9.56 -25.82
CA SER A 107 13.12 8.21 -26.25
C SER A 107 14.61 8.12 -26.58
N ARG A 108 15.29 7.08 -26.06
CA ARG A 108 16.75 6.86 -26.12
C ARG A 108 17.63 7.78 -25.26
N LYS A 109 17.06 8.62 -24.39
CA LYS A 109 17.79 9.49 -23.46
C LYS A 109 17.57 9.16 -21.99
N ARG A 110 17.23 7.91 -21.68
CA ARG A 110 17.03 7.41 -20.30
C ARG A 110 18.22 7.72 -19.40
N GLU A 111 19.46 7.51 -19.85
CA GLU A 111 20.66 7.74 -19.03
C GLU A 111 20.95 9.22 -18.72
N GLN A 112 20.32 10.14 -19.44
CA GLN A 112 20.50 11.59 -19.26
C GLN A 112 19.40 12.20 -18.39
N THR A 113 18.52 11.36 -17.86
CA THR A 113 17.39 11.78 -17.05
C THR A 113 17.77 11.85 -15.57
N ASN A 114 16.96 12.56 -14.79
CA ASN A 114 16.96 12.44 -13.35
C ASN A 114 15.75 11.64 -12.86
N TRP A 115 15.94 10.97 -11.73
CA TRP A 115 14.90 10.22 -11.04
C TRP A 115 14.37 11.05 -9.88
N PHE A 116 13.05 11.07 -9.73
CA PHE A 116 12.39 11.72 -8.61
C PHE A 116 11.72 10.65 -7.77
N SER A 117 12.01 10.60 -6.46
CA SER A 117 11.34 9.67 -5.55
C SER A 117 10.04 10.26 -5.02
N ILE A 118 8.97 9.47 -5.00
CA ILE A 118 7.64 9.88 -4.56
C ILE A 118 6.87 8.72 -3.94
N GLN A 119 6.12 8.97 -2.89
CA GLN A 119 5.16 8.01 -2.37
C GLN A 119 3.78 8.24 -3.02
N PRO A 120 3.18 7.23 -3.68
CA PRO A 120 1.90 7.39 -4.36
C PRO A 120 0.77 7.60 -3.35
N ALA A 121 -0.13 8.54 -3.67
CA ALA A 121 -1.34 8.78 -2.88
C ALA A 121 -2.47 7.87 -3.37
N VAL A 122 -2.89 6.90 -2.55
CA VAL A 122 -3.98 5.97 -2.90
C VAL A 122 -5.31 6.40 -2.28
N TYR A 123 -6.34 6.56 -3.11
CA TYR A 123 -7.70 6.82 -2.69
C TYR A 123 -8.54 5.54 -2.79
N VAL A 124 -9.11 5.11 -1.67
CA VAL A 124 -10.04 3.99 -1.58
C VAL A 124 -11.33 4.51 -0.95
N ILE A 125 -12.48 4.29 -1.60
CA ILE A 125 -13.77 4.49 -0.94
C ILE A 125 -14.00 3.25 -0.06
N ILE A 126 -14.04 3.45 1.25
CA ILE A 126 -14.62 2.47 2.16
C ILE A 126 -16.13 2.59 1.98
N PRO A 127 -16.89 1.51 1.67
CA PRO A 127 -18.34 1.60 1.64
C PRO A 127 -18.80 2.08 3.01
N GLU A 128 -19.50 3.21 3.04
CA GLU A 128 -20.09 3.73 4.27
C GLU A 128 -20.96 2.64 4.88
N GLN A 129 -20.60 2.22 6.09
CA GLN A 129 -21.43 1.34 6.90
C GLN A 129 -22.76 2.07 7.11
N PRO A 130 -23.92 1.44 6.80
CA PRO A 130 -25.18 2.15 6.82
C PRO A 130 -25.55 2.44 8.28
N GLY A 131 -25.47 3.71 8.65
CA GLY A 131 -25.85 4.19 9.98
C GLY A 131 -24.77 5.03 10.64
N ASP A 132 -24.62 6.28 10.18
CA ASP A 132 -24.72 7.43 11.08
C ASP A 132 -24.67 8.71 10.26
N ASP A 133 -25.85 9.30 10.09
CA ASP A 133 -26.02 10.62 9.51
C ASP A 133 -25.33 11.64 10.42
N LYS A 134 -24.13 12.08 10.03
CA LYS A 134 -23.60 13.46 10.21
C LYS A 134 -22.13 13.53 9.81
N SER A 135 -21.87 14.26 8.72
CA SER A 135 -20.97 15.44 8.72
C SER A 135 -20.39 15.67 7.33
N GLY A 136 -20.58 16.88 6.82
CA GLY A 136 -20.09 17.39 5.55
C GLY A 136 -18.63 17.03 5.26
N GLY A 137 -18.43 16.50 4.05
CA GLY A 137 -17.17 15.98 3.56
C GLY A 137 -16.05 17.01 3.53
N LYS A 138 -15.03 16.74 4.35
CA LYS A 138 -13.64 17.03 4.00
C LYS A 138 -12.96 15.68 3.81
N SER A 139 -12.57 15.37 2.59
CA SER A 139 -11.75 14.19 2.28
C SER A 139 -10.42 14.33 3.02
N SER A 140 -10.32 13.74 4.21
CA SER A 140 -9.05 13.62 4.90
C SER A 140 -8.17 12.70 4.05
N LYS A 141 -6.98 13.19 3.66
CA LYS A 141 -5.90 12.33 3.19
C LYS A 141 -5.58 11.37 4.34
N ILE A 142 -6.13 10.17 4.32
CA ILE A 142 -5.84 9.18 5.34
C ILE A 142 -4.51 8.53 4.95
N ASP A 143 -3.51 8.78 5.79
CA ASP A 143 -2.15 8.27 5.62
C ASP A 143 -2.15 6.75 5.80
N ILE A 144 -1.78 6.00 4.76
CA ILE A 144 -1.83 4.52 4.72
C ILE A 144 -1.03 3.90 5.88
N LYS A 145 0.01 4.60 6.34
CA LYS A 145 0.82 4.23 7.49
C LYS A 145 0.02 4.17 8.80
N ILE A 146 -0.99 5.02 8.96
CA ILE A 146 -1.88 5.02 10.12
C ILE A 146 -2.82 3.82 10.06
N ILE A 147 -3.33 3.48 8.87
CA ILE A 147 -4.21 2.31 8.67
C ILE A 147 -3.48 1.02 9.03
N PHE A 148 -2.27 0.82 8.50
CA PHE A 148 -1.49 -0.40 8.79
C PHE A 148 -1.21 -0.54 10.30
N ARG A 149 -0.91 0.57 10.98
CA ARG A 149 -0.68 0.58 12.44
C ARG A 149 -1.93 0.21 13.24
N ILE A 150 -3.11 0.64 12.80
CA ILE A 150 -4.39 0.29 13.44
C ILE A 150 -4.72 -1.19 13.22
N VAL A 151 -4.57 -1.69 11.99
CA VAL A 151 -4.85 -3.10 11.66
C VAL A 151 -3.96 -4.04 12.48
N VAL A 152 -2.66 -3.76 12.56
CA VAL A 152 -1.71 -4.57 13.35
C VAL A 152 -2.04 -4.58 14.84
N LEU A 153 -2.51 -3.46 15.40
CA LEU A 153 -2.91 -3.38 16.80
C LEU A 153 -4.18 -4.21 17.09
N ILE A 154 -5.16 -4.19 16.19
CA ILE A 154 -6.40 -4.97 16.33
C ILE A 154 -6.10 -6.47 16.23
N ASP A 155 -5.31 -6.89 15.24
CA ASP A 155 -4.96 -8.31 15.07
C ASP A 155 -4.22 -8.86 16.28
N MET A 156 -3.25 -8.11 16.82
CA MET A 156 -2.52 -8.53 18.02
C MET A 156 -3.45 -8.67 19.23
N PHE A 157 -4.42 -7.76 19.39
CA PHE A 157 -5.40 -7.81 20.47
C PHE A 157 -6.32 -9.03 20.35
N VAL A 158 -6.82 -9.32 19.14
CA VAL A 158 -7.67 -10.49 18.88
C VAL A 158 -6.92 -11.79 19.21
N ILE A 159 -5.66 -11.91 18.76
CA ILE A 159 -4.82 -13.08 19.07
C ILE A 159 -4.63 -13.24 20.58
N ALA A 160 -4.35 -12.16 21.31
CA ALA A 160 -4.17 -12.20 22.76
C ALA A 160 -5.44 -12.67 23.49
N VAL A 161 -6.62 -12.18 23.09
CA VAL A 161 -7.91 -12.60 23.66
C VAL A 161 -8.17 -14.09 23.42
N ILE A 162 -7.88 -14.60 22.22
CA ILE A 162 -8.03 -16.02 21.89
C ILE A 162 -7.14 -16.89 22.79
N ILE A 163 -5.87 -16.49 23.00
CA ILE A 163 -4.94 -17.21 23.88
C ILE A 163 -5.45 -17.25 25.32
N ILE A 164 -5.99 -16.14 25.84
CA ILE A 164 -6.57 -16.08 27.18
C ILE A 164 -7.77 -17.05 27.28
N PHE A 165 -8.66 -17.05 26.29
CA PHE A 165 -9.81 -17.96 26.25
C PHE A 165 -9.39 -19.43 26.26
N ILE A 166 -8.40 -19.80 25.45
CA ILE A 166 -7.88 -21.18 25.41
C ILE A 166 -7.32 -21.59 26.77
N ASN A 167 -6.56 -20.70 27.43
CA ASN A 167 -6.01 -20.97 28.76
C ASN A 167 -7.12 -21.14 29.81
N VAL A 168 -8.17 -20.30 29.79
CA VAL A 168 -9.32 -20.41 30.70
C VAL A 168 -10.05 -21.75 30.50
N ILE A 169 -10.34 -22.13 29.25
CA ILE A 169 -11.00 -23.40 28.93
C ILE A 169 -10.14 -24.59 29.39
N THR A 170 -8.83 -24.54 29.14
CA THR A 170 -7.89 -25.60 29.56
C THR A 170 -7.80 -25.70 31.08
N CYS A 171 -7.74 -24.57 31.79
CA CYS A 171 -7.78 -24.52 33.25
C CYS A 171 -9.08 -25.08 33.81
N PHE A 172 -10.24 -24.72 33.24
CA PHE A 172 -11.54 -25.24 33.66
C PHE A 172 -11.62 -26.75 33.48
N LYS A 173 -11.22 -27.26 32.32
CA LYS A 173 -11.18 -28.70 32.02
C LYS A 173 -10.19 -29.46 32.90
N SER A 174 -9.10 -28.82 33.33
CA SER A 174 -8.15 -29.39 34.30
C SER A 174 -8.72 -29.45 35.72
N LYS A 175 -9.57 -28.48 36.10
CA LYS A 175 -10.19 -28.40 37.42
C LYS A 175 -11.28 -29.47 37.59
N ASP A 176 -12.06 -29.73 36.54
CA ASP A 176 -13.04 -30.84 36.54
C ASP A 176 -12.37 -32.21 36.69
N ARG A 177 -11.21 -32.42 36.04
CA ARG A 177 -10.42 -33.66 36.20
C ARG A 177 -9.85 -33.83 37.61
N LYS A 178 -9.40 -32.75 38.26
CA LYS A 178 -8.94 -32.82 39.66
C LYS A 178 -10.08 -33.09 40.64
N HIS A 179 -11.30 -32.63 40.33
CA HIS A 179 -12.46 -32.88 41.18
C HIS A 179 -13.00 -34.31 41.07
N SER A 180 -12.84 -34.97 39.90
CA SER A 180 -13.21 -36.38 39.73
C SER A 180 -12.25 -37.34 40.44
N ASP A 181 -10.95 -37.06 40.43
CA ASP A 181 -9.96 -37.91 41.13
C ASP A 181 -10.10 -37.81 42.67
N LEU A 182 -10.42 -36.62 43.19
CA LEU A 182 -10.67 -36.42 44.62
C LEU A 182 -11.90 -37.19 45.11
N ARG A 183 -13.00 -37.22 44.34
CA ARG A 183 -14.19 -37.99 44.72
C ARG A 183 -13.98 -39.50 44.68
N HIS A 184 -13.12 -40.00 43.78
CA HIS A 184 -12.86 -41.44 43.74
C HIS A 184 -12.04 -41.88 44.96
N LYS A 185 -11.06 -41.07 45.37
CA LYS A 185 -10.21 -41.35 46.53
C LYS A 185 -10.94 -41.27 47.86
N GLU A 186 -11.89 -40.34 48.02
CA GLU A 186 -12.69 -40.21 49.24
C GLU A 186 -13.61 -41.43 49.47
N SER A 187 -14.16 -42.01 48.39
CA SER A 187 -15.00 -43.23 48.44
C SER A 187 -14.23 -44.50 48.83
N GLU A 188 -12.91 -44.54 48.59
CA GLU A 188 -12.07 -45.69 48.93
C GLU A 188 -11.75 -45.72 50.44
N TYR A 189 -11.52 -44.55 51.04
CA TYR A 189 -11.30 -44.43 52.49
C TYR A 189 -12.57 -44.74 53.28
N THR A 190 -13.75 -44.29 52.84
CA THR A 190 -15.00 -44.60 53.55
C THR A 190 -15.36 -46.09 53.49
N LYS A 191 -14.99 -46.78 52.41
CA LYS A 191 -15.26 -48.22 52.27
C LYS A 191 -14.33 -49.07 53.15
N MET A 192 -13.06 -48.67 53.31
CA MET A 192 -12.12 -49.35 54.20
C MET A 192 -12.51 -49.21 55.68
N ASP A 193 -12.99 -48.04 56.11
CA ASP A 193 -13.39 -47.83 57.50
C ASP A 193 -14.65 -48.63 57.89
N ILE A 194 -15.57 -48.86 56.96
CA ILE A 194 -16.78 -49.68 57.19
C ILE A 194 -16.41 -51.18 57.30
N GLU A 195 -15.44 -51.65 56.52
CA GLU A 195 -14.97 -53.04 56.58
C GLU A 195 -14.26 -53.34 57.92
N ILE A 196 -13.47 -52.40 58.45
CA ILE A 196 -12.76 -52.56 59.72
C ILE A 196 -13.71 -52.56 60.92
N SER A 197 -14.78 -51.76 60.91
CA SER A 197 -15.80 -51.77 61.97
C SER A 197 -16.72 -53.00 61.94
N SER A 198 -16.90 -53.64 60.78
CA SER A 198 -17.72 -54.87 60.66
C SER A 198 -17.00 -56.16 61.07
N LEU A 199 -15.67 -56.10 61.25
CA LEU A 199 -14.84 -57.25 61.64
C LEU A 199 -14.56 -57.30 63.16
N ALA A 200 -15.05 -56.30 63.91
CA ALA A 200 -14.82 -56.12 65.35
C ALA A 200 -16.09 -56.39 66.20
N GLU A 201 -17.13 -56.98 65.61
CA GLU A 201 -18.33 -57.50 66.28
C GLU A 201 -18.40 -59.02 66.10
#